data_AF-A0A2V6YXJ3-F1
#
_entry.id   AF-A0A2V6YXJ3-F1
#
_cell.length_a   1.000
_cell.length_b   1.000
_cell.length_c   1.000
_cell.angle_alpha   90.00
_cell.angle_beta   90.00
_cell.angle_gamma   90.00
#
_symmetry.space_group_name_H-M   'P 1'
#
loop_
_entity.id
_entity.type
_entity.pdbx_description
1 polymer ?
#
loop_
_entity_poly.entity_id
_entity_poly.type
_entity_poly.pdbx_seq_one_letter_code
_entity_poly.pdbx_strand_id
1 'polypeptide(L)'
;MKPGSDDGAAILLIAAVAGVVGIAVGIPFGIVLSRRVSNPGTRIAIRIAAIGGAIVLAEGGALAAIRMGASERFVLSSGDRTRLDVVVSREYRDEYKDLVSHPKFAQVTRGKSPAEIRALATSLTSRGLQYLDLPDLQDWARIKLRMAERSPKLCAGMWKGRVDDPTLGARTLTELGEPDARAWARLSARASVHALEGPPPPVVTNEARMLALHQIVLKLPEGDRPAAMADMFKREQLSDERACELMRMILEGSRDLEPELQHAFLRFLST
;
A
#
# COMPACT_ATOMS: atom_id res chain seq x y z
N MET A 1 34.48 16.06 2.48
CA MET A 1 34.32 14.68 2.98
C MET A 1 32.94 14.21 2.58
N LYS A 2 32.84 13.19 1.71
CA LYS A 2 31.56 12.59 1.28
C LYS A 2 31.07 11.62 2.37
N PRO A 3 29.83 11.72 2.86
CA PRO A 3 29.21 10.62 3.60
C PRO A 3 28.86 9.51 2.61
N GLY A 4 29.24 8.29 2.97
CA GLY A 4 29.27 7.11 2.11
C GLY A 4 27.89 6.50 1.83
N SER A 5 27.84 5.83 0.68
CA SER A 5 26.75 5.04 0.12
C SER A 5 26.43 3.74 0.91
N ASP A 6 27.08 3.53 2.06
CA ASP A 6 27.13 2.23 2.74
C ASP A 6 26.07 2.05 3.83
N ASP A 7 25.52 3.15 4.37
CA ASP A 7 24.53 3.11 5.44
C ASP A 7 23.16 2.58 4.96
N GLY A 8 22.81 2.84 3.70
CA GLY A 8 21.57 2.33 3.09
C GLY A 8 21.59 0.82 2.87
N ALA A 9 22.75 0.27 2.49
CA ALA A 9 22.93 -1.17 2.33
C ALA A 9 22.91 -1.90 3.68
N ALA A 10 23.50 -1.30 4.73
CA ALA A 10 23.48 -1.86 6.08
C ALA A 10 22.07 -1.93 6.68
N ILE A 11 21.23 -0.91 6.47
CA ILE A 11 19.84 -0.89 6.96
C ILE A 11 18.97 -1.93 6.24
N LEU A 12 19.15 -2.09 4.92
CA LEU A 12 18.47 -3.13 4.13
C LEU A 12 18.88 -4.54 4.56
N LEU A 13 20.16 -4.74 4.87
CA LEU A 13 20.69 -6.01 5.36
C LEU A 13 20.11 -6.36 6.75
N ILE A 14 20.03 -5.39 7.66
CA ILE A 14 19.48 -5.58 9.01
C ILE A 14 17.98 -5.93 8.96
N ALA A 15 17.20 -5.26 8.09
CA ALA A 15 15.78 -5.56 7.91
C ALA A 15 15.55 -6.95 7.28
N ALA A 16 16.36 -7.33 6.30
CA ALA A 16 16.31 -8.65 5.68
C ALA A 16 16.71 -9.76 6.68
N VAL A 17 17.75 -9.54 7.49
CA VAL A 17 18.19 -10.47 8.54
C VAL A 17 17.12 -10.62 9.63
N ALA A 18 16.44 -9.55 10.04
CA ALA A 18 15.35 -9.62 11.02
C ALA A 18 14.14 -10.47 10.53
N GLY A 19 13.78 -10.36 9.24
CA GLY A 19 12.73 -11.18 8.62
C GLY A 19 13.11 -12.66 8.53
N VAL A 20 14.35 -12.95 8.14
CA VAL A 20 14.87 -14.33 8.05
C VAL A 20 15.01 -14.97 9.44
N VAL A 21 15.45 -14.22 10.45
CA VAL A 21 15.54 -14.70 11.84
C VAL A 21 14.15 -14.97 12.44
N GLY A 22 13.14 -14.16 12.14
CA GLY A 22 11.75 -14.40 12.57
C GLY A 22 11.18 -15.71 12.05
N ILE A 23 11.45 -16.05 10.78
CA ILE A 23 11.02 -17.31 10.15
C ILE A 23 11.86 -18.49 10.67
N ALA A 24 13.19 -18.34 10.71
CA ALA A 24 14.12 -19.40 11.09
C ALA A 24 14.10 -19.76 12.58
N VAL A 25 13.69 -18.84 13.46
CA VAL A 25 13.63 -19.08 14.92
C VAL A 25 12.19 -19.23 15.41
N GLY A 26 11.26 -18.39 14.91
CA GLY A 26 9.87 -18.38 15.38
C GLY A 26 9.09 -19.64 15.03
N ILE A 27 9.26 -20.17 13.82
CA ILE A 27 8.56 -21.38 13.38
C ILE A 27 9.08 -22.63 14.13
N PRO A 28 10.40 -22.89 14.22
CA PRO A 28 10.89 -24.03 14.99
C PRO A 28 10.58 -23.93 16.48
N PHE A 29 10.66 -22.73 17.08
CA PHE A 29 10.31 -22.52 18.48
C PHE A 29 8.82 -22.80 18.74
N GLY A 30 7.90 -22.30 17.91
CA GLY A 30 6.48 -22.60 18.01
C GLY A 30 6.15 -24.09 17.84
N ILE A 31 6.87 -24.78 16.94
CA ILE A 31 6.75 -26.23 16.78
C ILE A 31 7.22 -26.98 18.03
N VAL A 32 8.36 -26.60 18.62
CA VAL A 32 8.88 -27.19 19.86
C VAL A 32 7.95 -26.92 21.05
N LEU A 33 7.45 -25.69 21.19
CA LEU A 33 6.51 -25.30 22.25
C LEU A 33 5.21 -26.10 22.16
N SER A 34 4.69 -26.30 20.94
CA SER A 34 3.48 -27.11 20.71
C SER A 34 3.66 -28.57 21.13
N ARG A 35 4.87 -29.14 21.09
CA ARG A 35 5.09 -30.54 21.52
C ARG A 35 4.99 -30.73 23.03
N ARG A 36 5.03 -29.65 23.82
CA ARG A 36 4.91 -29.70 25.29
C ARG A 36 3.49 -29.52 25.81
N VAL A 37 2.51 -29.32 24.92
CA VAL A 37 1.11 -29.07 25.30
C VAL A 37 0.26 -30.30 25.00
N SER A 38 -0.38 -30.87 26.02
CA SER A 38 -1.17 -32.10 25.90
C SER A 38 -2.47 -31.90 25.12
N ASN A 39 -3.07 -30.70 25.20
CA ASN A 39 -4.33 -30.40 24.53
C ASN A 39 -4.12 -30.20 23.00
N PRO A 40 -4.79 -30.98 22.13
CA PRO A 40 -4.62 -30.90 20.69
C PRO A 40 -5.11 -29.57 20.08
N GLY A 41 -6.16 -28.95 20.62
CA GLY A 41 -6.64 -27.64 20.14
C GLY A 41 -5.64 -26.52 20.40
N THR A 42 -5.03 -26.51 21.60
CA THR A 42 -3.99 -25.54 21.96
C THR A 42 -2.72 -25.74 21.14
N ARG A 43 -2.38 -26.98 20.76
CA ARG A 43 -1.23 -27.27 19.87
C ARG A 43 -1.40 -26.65 18.49
N ILE A 44 -2.60 -26.75 17.92
CA ILE A 44 -2.91 -26.19 16.61
C ILE A 44 -2.86 -24.66 16.68
N ALA A 45 -3.45 -24.06 17.71
CA ALA A 45 -3.44 -22.60 17.91
C ALA A 45 -2.01 -22.03 18.01
N ILE A 46 -1.12 -22.68 18.78
CA ILE A 46 0.29 -22.24 18.92
C ILE A 46 1.03 -22.30 17.57
N ARG A 47 0.78 -23.32 16.76
CA ARG A 47 1.41 -23.45 15.43
C ARG A 47 0.91 -22.40 14.45
N ILE A 48 -0.40 -22.13 14.45
CA ILE A 48 -0.99 -21.08 13.61
C ILE A 48 -0.45 -19.70 14.02
N ALA A 49 -0.36 -19.42 15.33
CA ALA A 49 0.20 -18.16 15.83
C ALA A 49 1.69 -17.97 15.48
N ALA A 50 2.49 -19.05 15.54
CA ALA A 50 3.91 -18.99 15.18
C ALA A 50 4.12 -18.75 13.67
N ILE A 51 3.29 -19.37 12.81
CA ILE A 51 3.33 -19.16 11.36
C ILE A 51 2.83 -17.74 11.02
N GLY A 52 1.69 -17.33 11.58
CA GLY A 52 1.11 -16.01 11.36
C GLY A 52 2.01 -14.86 11.84
N GLY A 53 2.63 -15.00 13.02
CA GLY A 53 3.56 -14.01 13.55
C GLY A 53 4.85 -13.86 12.73
N ALA A 54 5.36 -14.96 12.16
CA ALA A 54 6.53 -14.93 11.27
C ALA A 54 6.22 -14.24 9.93
N ILE A 55 5.01 -14.42 9.40
CA ILE A 55 4.54 -13.75 8.18
C ILE A 55 4.41 -12.23 8.41
N VAL A 56 3.81 -11.81 9.52
CA VAL A 56 3.65 -10.38 9.85
C VAL A 56 5.00 -9.67 10.04
N LEU A 57 6.00 -10.34 10.61
CA LEU A 57 7.36 -9.79 10.76
C LEU A 57 8.10 -9.68 9.42
N ALA A 58 7.89 -10.63 8.50
CA ALA A 58 8.47 -10.57 7.16
C ALA A 58 7.81 -9.48 6.29
N GLU A 59 6.49 -9.30 6.42
CA GLU A 59 5.74 -8.25 5.70
C GLU A 59 6.09 -6.85 6.22
N GLY A 60 6.29 -6.67 7.53
CA GLY A 60 6.65 -5.39 8.13
C GLY A 60 8.01 -4.83 7.67
N GLY A 61 8.98 -5.70 7.37
CA GLY A 61 10.30 -5.31 6.86
C GLY A 61 10.31 -4.97 5.36
N ALA A 62 9.59 -5.74 4.54
CA ALA A 62 9.52 -5.53 3.09
C ALA A 62 8.73 -4.26 2.71
N LEU A 63 7.64 -3.96 3.44
CA LEU A 63 6.82 -2.76 3.22
C LEU A 63 7.58 -1.44 3.45
N ALA A 64 8.63 -1.44 4.29
CA ALA A 64 9.45 -0.26 4.55
C ALA A 64 10.37 0.08 3.36
N ALA A 65 10.88 -0.93 2.64
CA ALA A 65 11.73 -0.73 1.45
C ALA A 65 10.92 -0.32 0.21
N ILE A 66 9.68 -0.84 0.08
CA ILE A 66 8.81 -0.61 -1.08
C ILE A 66 8.30 0.84 -1.17
N ARG A 67 8.14 1.55 -0.04
CA ARG A 67 7.71 2.96 -0.03
C ARG A 67 8.74 3.96 -0.56
N MET A 68 10.00 3.57 -0.74
CA MET A 68 11.09 4.48 -1.13
C MET A 68 11.27 4.61 -2.65
N GLY A 69 10.64 3.76 -3.46
CA GLY A 69 10.84 3.76 -4.91
C GLY A 69 10.30 5.02 -5.60
N ALA A 70 9.08 5.46 -5.29
CA ALA A 70 8.25 6.30 -6.16
C ALA A 70 8.61 7.81 -6.30
N SER A 71 9.86 8.24 -6.16
CA SER A 71 10.18 9.67 -6.20
C SER A 71 11.46 10.05 -6.93
N GLU A 72 11.47 10.04 -8.27
CA GLU A 72 12.48 10.80 -9.03
C GLU A 72 11.92 11.63 -10.19
N ARG A 73 12.12 12.95 -10.05
CA ARG A 73 12.15 14.06 -11.04
C ARG A 73 10.83 14.66 -11.54
N PHE A 74 10.43 15.74 -10.85
CA PHE A 74 10.14 17.02 -11.49
C PHE A 74 11.25 18.02 -11.12
N VAL A 75 12.02 18.46 -12.11
CA VAL A 75 13.05 19.51 -11.96
C VAL A 75 12.36 20.86 -12.05
N LEU A 76 12.48 21.71 -11.02
CA LEU A 76 12.56 23.16 -11.23
C LEU A 76 13.76 23.70 -10.45
N SER A 77 14.39 24.66 -11.10
CA SER A 77 15.58 25.40 -10.73
C SER A 77 15.65 25.85 -9.27
N SER A 78 16.88 25.94 -8.79
CA SER A 78 17.32 26.43 -7.49
C SER A 78 16.86 27.87 -7.24
N GLY A 79 16.15 28.09 -6.14
CA GLY A 79 15.78 29.41 -5.66
C GLY A 79 14.55 29.31 -4.77
N ASP A 80 14.80 29.26 -3.46
CA ASP A 80 13.81 29.48 -2.40
C ASP A 80 12.44 28.80 -2.59
N ARG A 81 12.45 27.46 -2.61
CA ARG A 81 11.21 26.68 -2.67
C ARG A 81 10.60 26.62 -1.28
N THR A 82 9.38 27.15 -1.17
CA THR A 82 8.54 26.94 0.01
C THR A 82 8.34 25.43 0.23
N ARG A 83 8.08 24.98 1.47
CA ARG A 83 7.80 23.55 1.79
C ARG A 83 6.73 22.94 0.88
N LEU A 84 5.85 23.78 0.33
CA LEU A 84 4.76 23.42 -0.57
C LEU A 84 5.27 22.95 -1.95
N ASP A 85 6.28 23.63 -2.53
CA ASP A 85 6.83 23.31 -3.86
C ASP A 85 7.72 22.05 -3.87
N VAL A 86 8.09 21.55 -2.69
CA VAL A 86 8.87 20.32 -2.49
C VAL A 86 7.99 19.07 -2.57
N VAL A 87 6.72 19.21 -2.22
CA VAL A 87 5.75 18.12 -2.09
C VAL A 87 4.78 18.09 -3.27
N VAL A 88 4.48 19.26 -3.85
CA VAL A 88 3.36 19.44 -4.78
C VAL A 88 3.80 20.30 -5.97
N SER A 89 3.29 20.00 -7.17
CA SER A 89 3.36 20.94 -8.28
C SER A 89 2.58 22.22 -7.92
N ARG A 90 2.95 23.37 -8.49
CA ARG A 90 2.21 24.62 -8.25
C ARG A 90 0.73 24.52 -8.58
N GLU A 91 0.38 23.65 -9.53
CA GLU A 91 -0.97 23.40 -10.02
C GLU A 91 -1.92 22.77 -8.99
N TYR A 92 -1.40 21.98 -8.05
CA TYR A 92 -2.20 21.31 -7.01
C TYR A 92 -2.00 21.91 -5.61
N ARG A 93 -1.49 23.14 -5.54
CA ARG A 93 -1.19 23.83 -4.28
C ARG A 93 -2.42 23.93 -3.37
N ASP A 94 -3.59 24.18 -3.95
CA ASP A 94 -4.83 24.37 -3.21
C ASP A 94 -5.33 23.07 -2.59
N GLU A 95 -5.16 21.93 -3.27
CA GLU A 95 -5.52 20.60 -2.77
C GLU A 95 -4.71 20.21 -1.52
N TYR A 96 -3.46 20.67 -1.44
CA TYR A 96 -2.53 20.33 -0.36
C TYR A 96 -2.40 21.41 0.72
N LYS A 97 -3.16 22.51 0.63
CA LYS A 97 -3.04 23.66 1.55
C LYS A 97 -3.21 23.25 3.02
N ASP A 98 -4.16 22.36 3.29
CA ASP A 98 -4.47 21.93 4.65
C ASP A 98 -3.32 21.07 5.21
N LEU A 99 -2.81 20.12 4.43
CA LEU A 99 -1.64 19.32 4.82
C LEU A 99 -0.41 20.19 5.11
N VAL A 100 -0.11 21.15 4.24
CA VAL A 100 1.12 21.95 4.35
C VAL A 100 1.04 22.97 5.48
N SER A 101 -0.16 23.46 5.78
CA SER A 101 -0.43 24.30 6.95
C SER A 101 -0.51 23.53 8.28
N HIS A 102 -0.63 22.20 8.23
CA HIS A 102 -0.87 21.37 9.41
C HIS A 102 0.34 21.40 10.38
N PRO A 103 0.17 21.74 11.68
CA PRO A 103 1.28 21.88 12.63
C PRO A 103 2.15 20.62 12.78
N LYS A 104 1.53 19.44 12.87
CA LYS A 104 2.26 18.16 12.89
C LYS A 104 3.05 17.91 11.62
N PHE A 105 2.53 18.27 10.44
CA PHE A 105 3.28 18.15 9.19
C PHE A 105 4.54 19.01 9.25
N ALA A 106 4.40 20.28 9.65
CA ALA A 106 5.52 21.19 9.80
C ALA A 106 6.57 20.72 10.81
N GLN A 107 6.16 19.98 11.85
CA GLN A 107 7.05 19.34 12.82
C GLN A 107 7.79 18.14 12.20
N VAL A 108 7.07 17.21 11.55
CA VAL A 108 7.68 15.98 11.01
C VAL A 108 8.54 16.21 9.77
N THR A 109 8.36 17.34 9.07
CA THR A 109 9.21 17.73 7.93
C THR A 109 10.41 18.61 8.32
N ARG A 110 10.55 19.01 9.60
CA ARG A 110 11.63 19.89 10.03
C ARG A 110 12.99 19.22 9.84
N GLY A 111 13.90 19.88 9.11
CA GLY A 111 15.25 19.37 8.83
C GLY A 111 15.32 18.25 7.79
N LYS A 112 14.19 17.85 7.18
CA LYS A 112 14.16 16.83 6.13
C LYS A 112 14.50 17.42 4.76
N SER A 113 15.24 16.65 3.97
CA SER A 113 15.50 16.93 2.56
C SER A 113 14.23 16.80 1.71
N PRO A 114 14.21 17.37 0.49
CA PRO A 114 13.09 17.21 -0.43
C PRO A 114 12.67 15.76 -0.72
N ALA A 115 13.64 14.85 -0.82
CA ALA A 115 13.35 13.43 -1.06
C ALA A 115 12.68 12.77 0.15
N GLU A 116 13.17 13.05 1.36
CA GLU A 116 12.56 12.53 2.59
C GLU A 116 11.15 13.06 2.81
N ILE A 117 10.88 14.32 2.48
CA ILE A 117 9.53 14.89 2.59
C ILE A 117 8.58 14.20 1.60
N ARG A 118 9.02 13.91 0.37
CA ARG A 118 8.20 13.14 -0.60
C ARG A 118 7.91 11.72 -0.12
N ALA A 119 8.93 11.00 0.34
CA ALA A 119 8.75 9.65 0.89
C ALA A 119 7.80 9.65 2.11
N LEU A 120 7.93 10.67 2.97
CA LEU A 120 7.01 10.89 4.09
C LEU A 120 5.59 11.17 3.61
N ALA A 121 5.38 12.01 2.61
CA ALA A 121 4.06 12.30 2.06
C ALA A 121 3.41 11.05 1.47
N THR A 122 4.14 10.24 0.69
CA THR A 122 3.65 8.95 0.18
C THR A 122 3.26 8.01 1.31
N SER A 123 4.08 7.94 2.37
CA SER A 123 3.80 7.14 3.57
C SER A 123 2.56 7.63 4.34
N LEU A 124 2.38 8.95 4.45
CA LEU A 124 1.21 9.57 5.07
C LEU A 124 -0.05 9.26 4.26
N THR A 125 -0.03 9.46 2.94
CA THR A 125 -1.15 9.10 2.07
C THR A 125 -1.54 7.65 2.27
N SER A 126 -0.62 6.69 2.11
CA SER A 126 -0.93 5.26 2.24
C SER A 126 -1.50 4.89 3.61
N ARG A 127 -0.93 5.40 4.72
CA ARG A 127 -1.50 5.18 6.07
C ARG A 127 -2.85 5.86 6.27
N GLY A 128 -3.10 6.94 5.53
CA GLY A 128 -4.25 7.81 5.62
C GLY A 128 -5.49 7.31 4.88
N LEU A 129 -5.32 6.56 3.80
CA LEU A 129 -6.41 6.15 2.92
C LEU A 129 -7.50 5.37 3.65
N GLN A 130 -7.12 4.55 4.63
CA GLN A 130 -8.08 3.76 5.43
C GLN A 130 -9.06 4.59 6.27
N TYR A 131 -8.79 5.88 6.49
CA TYR A 131 -9.67 6.80 7.21
C TYR A 131 -10.66 7.53 6.31
N LEU A 132 -10.48 7.44 4.99
CA LEU A 132 -11.40 8.08 4.05
C LEU A 132 -12.80 7.46 4.15
N ASP A 133 -13.79 8.30 3.87
CA ASP A 133 -15.18 7.87 3.73
C ASP A 133 -15.36 6.99 2.47
N LEU A 134 -16.50 6.32 2.38
CA LEU A 134 -16.77 5.42 1.26
C LEU A 134 -16.73 6.15 -0.11
N PRO A 135 -17.36 7.32 -0.29
CA PRO A 135 -17.27 8.05 -1.57
C PRO A 135 -15.83 8.35 -2.02
N ASP A 136 -14.97 8.81 -1.11
CA ASP A 136 -13.58 9.06 -1.41
C ASP A 136 -12.81 7.79 -1.80
N LEU A 137 -13.08 6.68 -1.10
CA LEU A 137 -12.47 5.38 -1.42
C LEU A 137 -12.95 4.82 -2.76
N GLN A 138 -14.21 5.04 -3.11
CA GLN A 138 -14.75 4.69 -4.43
C GLN A 138 -14.05 5.50 -5.52
N ASP A 139 -13.86 6.81 -5.33
CA ASP A 139 -13.11 7.65 -6.26
C ASP A 139 -11.64 7.24 -6.38
N TRP A 140 -11.00 6.92 -5.26
CA TRP A 140 -9.64 6.40 -5.24
C TRP A 140 -9.51 5.09 -6.05
N ALA A 141 -10.43 4.14 -5.83
CA ALA A 141 -10.47 2.87 -6.54
C ALA A 141 -10.76 3.05 -8.05
N ARG A 142 -11.66 3.98 -8.40
CA ARG A 142 -11.96 4.36 -9.79
C ARG A 142 -10.72 4.88 -10.51
N ILE A 143 -9.95 5.78 -9.89
CA ILE A 143 -8.72 6.31 -10.50
C ILE A 143 -7.68 5.18 -10.63
N LYS A 144 -7.52 4.33 -9.60
CA LYS A 144 -6.63 3.14 -9.68
C LYS A 144 -7.00 2.22 -10.83
N LEU A 145 -8.29 1.96 -11.07
CA LEU A 145 -8.75 1.14 -12.18
C LEU A 145 -8.37 1.77 -13.52
N ARG A 146 -8.64 3.07 -13.71
CA ARG A 146 -8.24 3.79 -14.94
C ARG A 146 -6.73 3.75 -15.16
N MET A 147 -5.94 3.89 -14.10
CA MET A 147 -4.47 3.75 -14.17
C MET A 147 -4.06 2.33 -14.57
N ALA A 148 -4.73 1.32 -14.03
CA ALA A 148 -4.48 -0.09 -14.35
C ALA A 148 -4.83 -0.42 -15.81
N GLU A 149 -5.95 0.09 -16.32
CA GLU A 149 -6.35 -0.05 -17.73
C GLU A 149 -5.37 0.66 -18.68
N ARG A 150 -4.84 1.80 -18.26
CA ARG A 150 -3.93 2.60 -19.07
C ARG A 150 -2.52 2.02 -19.16
N SER A 151 -2.06 1.34 -18.10
CA SER A 151 -0.69 0.81 -18.03
C SER A 151 -0.67 -0.62 -17.45
N PRO A 152 -0.54 -1.65 -18.31
CA PRO A 152 -0.43 -3.04 -17.87
C PRO A 152 0.74 -3.28 -16.90
N LYS A 153 1.86 -2.58 -17.10
CA LYS A 153 3.02 -2.67 -16.19
C LYS A 153 2.70 -2.11 -14.80
N LEU A 154 2.01 -0.97 -14.73
CA LEU A 154 1.58 -0.40 -13.45
C LEU A 154 0.55 -1.29 -12.77
N CYS A 155 -0.43 -1.77 -13.54
CA CYS A 155 -1.48 -2.68 -13.12
C CYS A 155 -0.93 -3.95 -12.46
N ALA A 156 -0.01 -4.64 -13.14
CA ALA A 156 0.69 -5.80 -12.59
C ALA A 156 1.46 -5.44 -11.31
N GLY A 157 2.12 -4.27 -11.31
CA GLY A 157 2.86 -3.79 -10.15
C GLY A 157 2.00 -3.47 -8.93
N MET A 158 0.77 -2.98 -9.14
CA MET A 158 -0.21 -2.78 -8.06
C MET A 158 -0.57 -4.10 -7.37
N TRP A 159 -0.77 -5.18 -8.14
CA TRP A 159 -1.01 -6.51 -7.58
C TRP A 159 0.19 -7.06 -6.81
N LYS A 160 1.36 -7.03 -7.46
CA LYS A 160 2.61 -7.58 -6.94
C LYS A 160 3.17 -6.77 -5.77
N GLY A 161 2.68 -5.55 -5.56
CA GLY A 161 3.15 -4.64 -4.52
C GLY A 161 4.50 -3.98 -4.87
N ARG A 162 4.89 -3.98 -6.15
CA ARG A 162 6.16 -3.38 -6.61
C ARG A 162 6.01 -2.80 -8.00
N VAL A 163 6.55 -1.61 -8.23
CA VAL A 163 6.61 -0.96 -9.55
C VAL A 163 8.05 -0.59 -9.82
N ASP A 164 8.67 -1.22 -10.83
CA ASP A 164 10.10 -1.05 -11.11
C ASP A 164 10.45 0.37 -11.57
N ASP A 165 9.54 1.02 -12.30
CA ASP A 165 9.69 2.41 -12.71
C ASP A 165 8.94 3.32 -11.74
N PRO A 166 9.66 4.06 -10.89
CA PRO A 166 9.04 4.88 -9.85
C PRO A 166 8.25 6.07 -10.38
N THR A 167 8.45 6.45 -11.64
CA THR A 167 7.75 7.57 -12.28
C THR A 167 6.48 7.13 -13.00
N LEU A 168 6.29 5.82 -13.17
CA LEU A 168 5.21 5.27 -13.98
C LEU A 168 3.83 5.70 -13.48
N GLY A 169 3.60 5.65 -12.16
CA GLY A 169 2.32 6.08 -11.59
C GLY A 169 2.01 7.55 -11.86
N ALA A 170 2.99 8.44 -11.68
CA ALA A 170 2.82 9.87 -11.94
C ALA A 170 2.54 10.16 -13.43
N ARG A 171 3.32 9.55 -14.34
CA ARG A 171 3.09 9.70 -15.79
C ARG A 171 1.72 9.19 -16.21
N THR A 172 1.33 8.00 -15.75
CA THR A 172 0.01 7.43 -16.05
C THR A 172 -1.11 8.32 -15.53
N LEU A 173 -0.99 8.89 -14.33
CA LEU A 173 -1.98 9.82 -13.79
C LEU A 173 -2.10 11.09 -14.64
N THR A 174 -0.99 11.66 -15.10
CA THR A 174 -1.00 12.81 -16.01
C THR A 174 -1.71 12.48 -17.33
N GLU A 175 -1.52 11.27 -17.87
CA GLU A 175 -2.19 10.82 -19.10
C GLU A 175 -3.71 10.64 -18.95
N LEU A 176 -4.23 10.41 -17.73
CA LEU A 176 -5.67 10.33 -17.48
C LEU A 176 -6.38 11.69 -17.56
N GLY A 177 -5.61 12.77 -17.51
CA GLY A 177 -6.09 14.15 -17.59
C GLY A 177 -6.27 14.82 -16.23
N GLU A 178 -6.42 16.14 -16.30
CA GLU A 178 -6.43 17.04 -15.14
C GLU A 178 -7.52 16.73 -14.09
N PRO A 179 -8.76 16.33 -14.44
CA PRO A 179 -9.77 16.00 -13.44
C PRO A 179 -9.36 14.85 -12.51
N ASP A 180 -8.74 13.80 -13.04
CA ASP A 180 -8.29 12.66 -12.23
C ASP A 180 -7.04 12.99 -11.44
N ALA A 181 -6.09 13.72 -12.04
CA ALA A 181 -4.88 14.16 -11.34
C ALA A 181 -5.22 15.05 -10.12
N ARG A 182 -6.17 15.98 -10.29
CA ARG A 182 -6.66 16.84 -9.21
C ARG A 182 -7.42 16.05 -8.13
N ALA A 183 -8.27 15.10 -8.54
CA ALA A 183 -8.97 14.24 -7.59
C ALA A 183 -7.98 13.38 -6.78
N TRP A 184 -6.98 12.80 -7.42
CA TRP A 184 -5.91 12.04 -6.78
C TRP A 184 -5.12 12.89 -5.78
N ALA A 185 -4.75 14.12 -6.16
CA ALA A 185 -4.07 15.08 -5.30
C ALA A 185 -4.90 15.41 -4.04
N ARG A 186 -6.19 15.74 -4.23
CA ARG A 186 -7.12 16.04 -3.14
C ARG A 186 -7.28 14.87 -2.17
N LEU A 187 -7.50 13.66 -2.68
CA LEU A 187 -7.64 12.44 -1.86
C LEU A 187 -6.36 12.13 -1.10
N SER A 188 -5.20 12.28 -1.77
CA SER A 188 -3.89 12.09 -1.15
C SER A 188 -3.62 13.07 -0.01
N ALA A 189 -4.00 14.34 -0.19
CA ALA A 189 -3.87 15.37 0.83
C ALA A 189 -4.79 15.09 2.04
N ARG A 190 -6.07 14.79 1.81
CA ARG A 190 -7.02 14.40 2.87
C ARG A 190 -6.54 13.19 3.65
N ALA A 191 -6.12 12.14 2.95
CA ALA A 191 -5.54 10.95 3.56
C ALA A 191 -4.33 11.30 4.42
N SER A 192 -3.41 12.11 3.91
CA SER A 192 -2.22 12.53 4.65
C SER A 192 -2.54 13.29 5.94
N VAL A 193 -3.57 14.16 5.92
CA VAL A 193 -4.07 14.85 7.13
C VAL A 193 -4.62 13.83 8.12
N HIS A 194 -5.46 12.89 7.66
CA HIS A 194 -5.93 11.80 8.51
C HIS A 194 -4.79 10.97 9.10
N ALA A 195 -3.68 10.75 8.39
CA ALA A 195 -2.55 10.02 8.95
C ALA A 195 -1.77 10.80 10.03
N LEU A 196 -1.91 12.12 10.09
CA LEU A 196 -1.32 12.98 11.14
C LEU A 196 -2.23 13.09 12.37
N GLU A 197 -3.54 13.06 12.16
CA GLU A 197 -4.55 13.26 13.21
C GLU A 197 -5.18 11.97 13.72
N GLY A 198 -5.14 10.92 12.90
CA GLY A 198 -6.08 9.82 12.93
C GLY A 198 -6.09 9.03 14.23
N PRO A 199 -7.27 8.62 14.72
CA PRO A 199 -7.39 7.61 15.76
C PRO A 199 -6.80 6.27 15.26
N PRO A 200 -6.74 5.22 16.09
CA PRO A 200 -6.43 3.88 15.60
C PRO A 200 -7.28 3.54 14.35
N PRO A 201 -6.69 2.90 13.34
CA PRO A 201 -7.40 2.62 12.11
C PRO A 201 -8.61 1.71 12.35
N PRO A 202 -9.69 1.86 11.57
CA PRO A 202 -10.82 0.95 11.65
C PRO A 202 -10.35 -0.49 11.37
N VAL A 203 -10.76 -1.43 12.21
CA VAL A 203 -10.38 -2.83 12.08
C VAL A 203 -11.14 -3.44 10.90
N VAL A 204 -10.41 -3.83 9.85
CA VAL A 204 -10.94 -4.68 8.78
C VAL A 204 -10.62 -6.13 9.13
N THR A 205 -11.66 -6.93 9.35
CA THR A 205 -11.48 -8.35 9.70
C THR A 205 -11.04 -9.16 8.47
N ASN A 206 -10.31 -10.25 8.71
CA ASN A 206 -9.94 -11.16 7.64
C ASN A 206 -11.18 -11.80 7.00
N GLU A 207 -12.22 -12.05 7.79
CA GLU A 207 -13.50 -12.59 7.36
C GLU A 207 -14.19 -11.66 6.35
N ALA A 208 -14.24 -10.34 6.64
CA ALA A 208 -14.81 -9.35 5.72
C ALA A 208 -14.02 -9.29 4.40
N ARG A 209 -12.69 -9.33 4.49
CA ARG A 209 -11.81 -9.40 3.29
C ARG A 209 -12.11 -10.64 2.45
N MET A 210 -12.14 -11.81 3.07
CA MET A 210 -12.38 -13.08 2.37
C MET A 210 -13.79 -13.15 1.78
N LEU A 211 -14.79 -12.62 2.48
CA LEU A 211 -16.16 -12.51 1.99
C LEU A 211 -16.25 -11.62 0.74
N ALA A 212 -15.60 -10.45 0.76
CA ALA A 212 -15.55 -9.56 -0.39
C ALA A 212 -14.88 -10.21 -1.61
N LEU A 213 -13.72 -10.84 -1.41
CA LEU A 213 -13.02 -11.58 -2.48
C LEU A 213 -13.89 -12.71 -3.05
N HIS A 214 -14.56 -13.47 -2.19
CA HIS A 214 -15.46 -14.53 -2.60
C HIS A 214 -16.63 -14.00 -3.45
N GLN A 215 -17.28 -12.90 -3.02
CA GLN A 215 -18.37 -12.28 -3.79
C GLN A 215 -17.89 -11.75 -5.14
N ILE A 216 -16.67 -11.22 -5.23
CA ILE A 216 -16.09 -10.79 -6.51
C ILE A 216 -15.89 -11.99 -7.43
N VAL A 217 -15.32 -13.10 -6.94
CA VAL A 217 -15.07 -14.29 -7.77
C VAL A 217 -16.36 -14.97 -8.22
N LEU A 218 -17.43 -14.95 -7.40
CA LEU A 218 -18.72 -15.50 -7.80
C LEU A 218 -19.32 -14.84 -9.05
N LYS A 219 -18.90 -13.61 -9.40
CA LYS A 219 -19.32 -12.91 -10.63
C LYS A 219 -18.63 -13.43 -11.89
N LEU A 220 -17.56 -14.21 -11.76
CA LEU A 220 -16.88 -14.82 -12.90
C LEU A 220 -17.66 -16.02 -13.45
N PRO A 221 -17.43 -16.39 -14.73
CA PRO A 221 -17.88 -17.67 -15.28
C PRO A 221 -17.44 -18.83 -14.39
N GLU A 222 -18.30 -19.85 -14.22
CA GLU A 222 -18.06 -20.95 -13.27
C GLU A 222 -16.72 -21.67 -13.49
N GLY A 223 -16.30 -21.82 -14.75
CA GLY A 223 -15.02 -22.44 -15.11
C GLY A 223 -13.78 -21.65 -14.65
N ASP A 224 -13.89 -20.33 -14.48
CA ASP A 224 -12.76 -19.46 -14.16
C ASP A 224 -12.58 -19.25 -12.65
N ARG A 225 -13.63 -19.52 -11.86
CA ARG A 225 -13.65 -19.27 -10.40
C ARG A 225 -12.54 -20.01 -9.64
N PRO A 226 -12.26 -21.31 -9.87
CA PRO A 226 -11.23 -22.02 -9.11
C PRO A 226 -9.83 -21.46 -9.38
N ALA A 227 -9.53 -21.11 -10.64
CA ALA A 227 -8.25 -20.51 -11.01
C ALA A 227 -8.09 -19.12 -10.38
N ALA A 228 -9.12 -18.27 -10.45
CA ALA A 228 -9.11 -16.95 -9.83
C ALA A 228 -8.88 -17.03 -8.30
N MET A 229 -9.62 -17.91 -7.59
CA MET A 229 -9.41 -18.11 -6.14
C MET A 229 -8.01 -18.61 -5.80
N ALA A 230 -7.46 -19.54 -6.59
CA ALA A 230 -6.12 -20.06 -6.36
C ALA A 230 -5.04 -18.99 -6.56
N ASP A 231 -5.24 -18.08 -7.51
CA ASP A 231 -4.28 -17.02 -7.83
C ASP A 231 -4.34 -15.84 -6.86
N MET A 232 -5.44 -15.63 -6.14
CA MET A 232 -5.56 -14.56 -5.13
C MET A 232 -4.48 -14.60 -4.05
N PHE A 233 -3.93 -15.78 -3.77
CA PHE A 233 -2.86 -15.97 -2.78
C PHE A 233 -1.45 -15.99 -3.40
N LYS A 234 -1.35 -15.90 -4.73
CA LYS A 234 -0.09 -15.88 -5.47
C LYS A 234 0.24 -14.43 -5.84
N ARG A 235 1.04 -13.76 -5.01
CA ARG A 235 1.45 -12.36 -5.25
C ARG A 235 2.47 -12.28 -6.39
N GLU A 236 3.75 -12.48 -6.07
CA GLU A 236 4.86 -12.30 -7.03
C GLU A 236 5.00 -13.46 -8.04
N GLN A 237 4.34 -14.59 -7.78
CA GLN A 237 4.48 -15.83 -8.55
C GLN A 237 3.71 -15.81 -9.88
N LEU A 238 2.82 -14.84 -10.08
CA LEU A 238 2.03 -14.72 -11.30
C LEU A 238 2.81 -14.03 -12.41
N SER A 239 2.45 -14.32 -13.66
CA SER A 239 2.86 -13.47 -14.80
C SER A 239 2.32 -12.05 -14.62
N ASP A 240 2.95 -11.07 -15.26
CA ASP A 240 2.48 -9.67 -15.21
C ASP A 240 1.06 -9.53 -15.77
N GLU A 241 0.77 -10.24 -16.87
CA GLU A 241 -0.56 -10.29 -17.47
C GLU A 241 -1.61 -10.78 -16.48
N ARG A 242 -1.37 -11.95 -15.86
CA ARG A 242 -2.32 -12.54 -14.90
C ARG A 242 -2.48 -11.68 -13.64
N ALA A 243 -1.40 -11.09 -13.15
CA ALA A 243 -1.43 -10.15 -12.03
C ALA A 243 -2.27 -8.90 -12.36
N CYS A 244 -2.14 -8.37 -13.57
CA CYS A 244 -2.94 -7.24 -14.00
C CYS A 244 -4.43 -7.59 -14.15
N GLU A 245 -4.75 -8.73 -14.76
CA GLU A 245 -6.13 -9.23 -14.86
C GLU A 245 -6.81 -9.31 -13.48
N LEU A 246 -6.14 -9.89 -12.49
CA LEU A 246 -6.69 -10.02 -11.14
C LEU A 246 -6.83 -8.65 -10.46
N MET A 247 -5.88 -7.73 -10.65
CA MET A 247 -6.00 -6.38 -10.11
C MET A 247 -7.25 -5.66 -10.66
N ARG A 248 -7.45 -5.74 -11.97
CA ARG A 248 -8.62 -5.14 -12.63
C ARG A 248 -9.92 -5.79 -12.17
N MET A 249 -9.97 -7.13 -12.18
CA MET A 249 -11.11 -7.90 -11.68
C MET A 249 -11.50 -7.50 -10.26
N ILE A 250 -10.54 -7.34 -9.35
CA ILE A 250 -10.82 -6.94 -7.98
C ILE A 250 -11.32 -5.49 -7.90
N LEU A 251 -10.70 -4.56 -8.61
CA LEU A 251 -11.13 -3.16 -8.62
C LEU A 251 -12.53 -2.99 -9.23
N GLU A 252 -12.79 -3.64 -10.37
CA GLU A 252 -14.09 -3.66 -11.04
C GLU A 252 -15.15 -4.32 -10.15
N GLY A 253 -14.89 -5.55 -9.68
CA GLY A 253 -15.84 -6.32 -8.88
C GLY A 253 -16.17 -5.68 -7.53
N SER A 254 -15.26 -4.89 -6.96
CA SER A 254 -15.49 -4.16 -5.71
C SER A 254 -16.63 -3.13 -5.80
N ARG A 255 -16.99 -2.68 -7.01
CA ARG A 255 -18.00 -1.64 -7.23
C ARG A 255 -19.41 -2.09 -6.89
N ASP A 256 -19.71 -3.37 -7.07
CA ASP A 256 -21.02 -3.97 -6.78
C ASP A 256 -20.97 -4.90 -5.56
N LEU A 257 -20.17 -4.54 -4.56
CA LEU A 257 -20.29 -5.08 -3.21
C LEU A 257 -21.31 -4.23 -2.42
N GLU A 258 -21.98 -4.86 -1.44
CA GLU A 258 -22.81 -4.12 -0.48
C GLU A 258 -22.02 -3.01 0.23
N PRO A 259 -22.61 -1.84 0.55
CA PRO A 259 -21.85 -0.66 0.99
C PRO A 259 -20.90 -0.87 2.17
N GLU A 260 -21.31 -1.62 3.19
CA GLU A 260 -20.47 -1.90 4.35
C GLU A 260 -19.27 -2.79 3.99
N LEU A 261 -19.50 -3.82 3.18
CA LEU A 261 -18.47 -4.74 2.72
C LEU A 261 -17.53 -4.05 1.73
N GLN A 262 -18.06 -3.20 0.86
CA GLN A 262 -17.29 -2.35 -0.05
C GLN A 262 -16.38 -1.41 0.73
N HIS A 263 -16.88 -0.74 1.77
CA HIS A 263 -16.06 0.17 2.58
C HIS A 263 -14.90 -0.56 3.25
N ALA A 264 -15.19 -1.70 3.88
CA ALA A 264 -14.17 -2.55 4.50
C ALA A 264 -13.13 -3.02 3.47
N PHE A 265 -13.57 -3.45 2.29
CA PHE A 265 -12.71 -3.97 1.25
C PHE A 265 -11.83 -2.89 0.59
N LEU A 266 -12.39 -1.71 0.29
CA LEU A 266 -11.62 -0.61 -0.29
C LEU A 266 -10.59 -0.03 0.69
N ARG A 267 -10.88 -0.05 2.00
CA ARG A 267 -9.87 0.24 3.02
C ARG A 267 -8.70 -0.74 2.94
N PHE A 268 -8.99 -2.04 2.86
CA PHE A 268 -7.98 -3.08 2.71
C PHE A 268 -7.13 -2.91 1.44
N LEU A 269 -7.74 -2.59 0.30
CA LEU A 269 -7.00 -2.36 -0.97
C LEU A 269 -6.14 -1.09 -0.98
N SER A 270 -6.26 -0.26 0.04
CA SER A 270 -5.58 1.03 0.15
C SER A 270 -4.43 1.02 1.16
N THR A 271 -4.31 -0.04 1.96
CA THR A 271 -3.20 -0.27 2.91
C THR A 271 -2.09 -1.10 2.28
#